data_AF-A0A8H5IUG4-F1
#
_entry.id   AF-A0A8H5IUG4-F1
#
_cell.length_a   1.000
_cell.length_b   1.000
_cell.length_c   1.000
_cell.angle_alpha   90.00
_cell.angle_beta   90.00
_cell.angle_gamma   90.00
#
_symmetry.space_group_name_H-M   'P 1'
#
loop_
_entity.id
_entity.type
_entity.pdbx_description
1 polymer ?
#
loop_
_entity_poly.entity_id
_entity_poly.type
_entity_poly.pdbx_seq_one_letter_code
_entity_poly.pdbx_strand_id
1 'polypeptide(L)'
;MATKTTLEFFGTTTFRLKWKGLTIFHDTWLDKPEGLKRYLELEEVTGLDYIVISHAHFDHLPGSDQLALRTGAKVIANGEAIKCLRDAGVPDTQLIPVSGGERVPLFSKKTLKKAAEGLIDRAPAPPTAPPTPHVKYATAAVHVWPSLHSLIPAITPHDLPEEFDTAERFTGEVTPYDCSLDITRLMQFGLFRMKEFLPEESMDPGTRAFANYVQDRQKHVMSHFDGGQLMYNFVADGKGILFNSHLGVYQGIAQCLTPKPTVAIMGVGGRANLDGRPFQGSTAEFLVNQAKWLDEPTSIYFCLNDQNIIRPFRVDVTAAKDMLEQETVARAIDTQLGKVYNLDI
;
A
#
# COMPACT_ATOMS: atom_id res chain seq x y z
N MET A 1 14.13 -26.82 -4.86
CA MET A 1 13.45 -26.50 -3.58
C MET A 1 12.41 -25.44 -3.88
N ALA A 2 11.18 -25.59 -3.39
CA ALA A 2 10.19 -24.52 -3.53
C ALA A 2 10.74 -23.26 -2.83
N THR A 3 10.77 -22.12 -3.53
CA THR A 3 11.15 -20.84 -2.91
C THR A 3 10.15 -20.52 -1.81
N LYS A 4 10.64 -20.34 -0.58
CA LYS A 4 9.79 -19.99 0.57
C LYS A 4 9.02 -18.70 0.30
N THR A 5 7.78 -18.64 0.78
CA THR A 5 7.00 -17.40 0.79
C THR A 5 7.56 -16.45 1.83
N THR A 6 7.96 -15.25 1.43
CA THR A 6 8.54 -14.27 2.36
C THR A 6 7.94 -12.89 2.18
N LEU A 7 7.78 -12.18 3.31
CA LEU A 7 7.38 -10.78 3.37
C LEU A 7 8.50 -9.98 4.03
N GLU A 8 8.86 -8.84 3.45
CA GLU A 8 9.90 -7.96 3.99
C GLU A 8 9.40 -6.53 4.00
N PHE A 9 9.58 -5.85 5.13
CA PHE A 9 9.03 -4.51 5.37
C PHE A 9 10.11 -3.43 5.27
N PHE A 10 9.86 -2.37 4.50
CA PHE A 10 10.79 -1.26 4.32
C PHE A 10 10.27 0.08 4.84
N GLY A 11 9.10 0.09 5.49
CA GLY A 11 8.52 1.28 6.15
C GLY A 11 7.31 1.84 5.42
N THR A 12 6.52 2.64 6.15
CA THR A 12 5.17 3.08 5.77
C THR A 12 4.34 1.86 5.36
N THR A 13 4.21 1.63 4.07
CA THR A 13 3.42 0.55 3.44
C THR A 13 4.23 -0.21 2.39
N THR A 14 5.55 0.02 2.33
CA THR A 14 6.44 -0.58 1.34
C THR A 14 6.87 -1.97 1.77
N PHE A 15 6.41 -2.98 1.02
CA PHE A 15 6.74 -4.39 1.27
C PHE A 15 7.26 -5.07 0.01
N ARG A 16 8.20 -6.01 0.19
CA ARG A 16 8.57 -7.00 -0.82
C ARG A 16 7.98 -8.36 -0.46
N LEU A 17 7.06 -8.84 -1.29
CA LEU A 17 6.51 -10.19 -1.24
C LEU A 17 7.26 -11.07 -2.24
N LYS A 18 7.77 -12.22 -1.79
CA LYS A 18 8.17 -13.31 -2.68
C LYS A 18 7.19 -14.45 -2.51
N TRP A 19 6.48 -14.82 -3.57
CA TRP A 19 5.48 -15.86 -3.52
C TRP A 19 5.32 -16.55 -4.87
N LYS A 20 5.21 -17.89 -4.87
CA LYS A 20 5.09 -18.72 -6.09
C LYS A 20 6.17 -18.42 -7.15
N GLY A 21 7.35 -17.98 -6.73
CA GLY A 21 8.46 -17.62 -7.62
C GLY A 21 8.34 -16.22 -8.26
N LEU A 22 7.34 -15.43 -7.89
CA LEU A 22 7.22 -14.01 -8.23
C LEU A 22 7.86 -13.15 -7.12
N THR A 23 8.51 -12.06 -7.51
CA THR A 23 8.88 -10.95 -6.62
C THR A 23 7.97 -9.78 -6.89
N ILE A 24 7.32 -9.26 -5.85
CA ILE A 24 6.27 -8.26 -5.94
C ILE A 24 6.57 -7.16 -4.90
N PHE A 25 6.50 -5.91 -5.30
CA PHE A 25 6.45 -4.78 -4.35
C PHE A 25 5.00 -4.33 -4.16
N HIS A 26 4.61 -4.12 -2.91
CA HIS A 26 3.43 -3.33 -2.55
C HIS A 26 3.93 -1.96 -2.09
N ASP A 27 3.56 -0.91 -2.82
CA ASP A 27 4.14 0.43 -2.73
C ASP A 27 5.68 0.43 -2.88
N THR A 28 6.32 1.59 -3.07
CA THR A 28 7.75 1.64 -3.47
C THR A 28 8.57 2.75 -2.81
N TRP A 29 8.16 3.24 -1.65
CA TRP A 29 8.83 4.35 -0.94
C TRP A 29 10.18 3.95 -0.30
N LEU A 30 11.14 3.60 -1.15
CA LEU A 30 12.50 3.19 -0.80
C LEU A 30 13.45 4.39 -0.73
N ASP A 31 13.30 5.34 -1.67
CA ASP A 31 14.03 6.61 -1.62
C ASP A 31 13.24 7.60 -0.76
N LYS A 32 13.63 7.67 0.51
CA LYS A 32 12.94 8.40 1.57
C LYS A 32 13.59 9.77 1.84
N PRO A 33 12.85 10.71 2.45
CA PRO A 33 13.43 11.95 2.98
C PRO A 33 14.67 11.72 3.86
N GLU A 34 15.54 12.72 3.89
CA GLU A 34 16.69 12.72 4.80
C GLU A 34 16.24 12.53 6.27
N GLY A 35 17.01 11.78 7.04
CA GLY A 35 16.70 11.43 8.43
C GLY A 35 15.96 10.10 8.58
N LEU A 36 15.29 9.60 7.55
CA LEU A 36 14.72 8.25 7.56
C LEU A 36 15.74 7.21 7.08
N LYS A 37 15.91 6.15 7.86
CA LYS A 37 16.82 5.06 7.50
C LYS A 37 16.26 4.27 6.31
N ARG A 38 17.10 4.08 5.30
CA ARG A 38 16.87 3.19 4.16
C ARG A 38 17.48 1.82 4.44
N TYR A 39 16.69 0.78 4.18
CA TYR A 39 17.08 -0.63 4.41
C TYR A 39 17.28 -1.41 3.11
N LEU A 40 16.92 -0.79 1.99
CA LEU A 40 17.09 -1.28 0.65
C LEU A 40 17.13 -0.06 -0.27
N GLU A 41 18.20 0.07 -1.04
CA GLU A 41 18.30 1.09 -2.06
C GLU A 41 17.60 0.64 -3.34
N LEU A 42 17.12 1.61 -4.14
CA LEU A 42 16.44 1.31 -5.40
C LEU A 42 17.33 0.43 -6.27
N GLU A 43 18.61 0.76 -6.44
CA GLU A 43 19.58 0.09 -7.31
C GLU A 43 19.82 -1.38 -6.94
N GLU A 44 19.64 -1.75 -5.68
CA GLU A 44 19.81 -3.12 -5.18
C GLU A 44 18.65 -4.04 -5.65
N VAL A 45 17.53 -3.46 -6.08
CA VAL A 45 16.42 -4.21 -6.68
C VAL A 45 16.75 -4.55 -8.14
N THR A 46 17.35 -5.71 -8.32
CA THR A 46 17.76 -6.27 -9.63
C THR A 46 16.74 -7.23 -10.24
N GLY A 47 15.82 -7.77 -9.44
CA GLY A 47 14.79 -8.72 -9.86
C GLY A 47 13.43 -8.37 -9.29
N LEU A 48 12.49 -8.00 -10.16
CA LEU A 48 11.13 -7.61 -9.80
C LEU A 48 10.17 -7.96 -10.94
N ASP A 49 9.04 -8.59 -10.63
CA ASP A 49 8.03 -8.99 -11.61
C ASP A 49 6.85 -8.02 -11.63
N TYR A 50 6.36 -7.62 -10.46
CA TYR A 50 5.18 -6.76 -10.32
C TYR A 50 5.37 -5.69 -9.24
N ILE A 51 4.71 -4.56 -9.45
CA ILE A 51 4.50 -3.51 -8.46
C ILE A 51 2.99 -3.33 -8.33
N VAL A 52 2.46 -3.29 -7.12
CA VAL A 52 1.09 -2.85 -6.85
C VAL A 52 1.15 -1.58 -6.03
N ILE A 53 0.36 -0.57 -6.38
CA ILE A 53 0.38 0.73 -5.71
C ILE A 53 -1.00 0.98 -5.08
N SER A 54 -1.02 1.14 -3.75
CA SER A 54 -2.25 1.38 -3.00
C SER A 54 -2.94 2.68 -3.47
N HIS A 55 -2.18 3.77 -3.62
CA HIS A 55 -2.62 5.04 -4.21
C HIS A 55 -1.44 5.98 -4.50
N ALA A 56 -1.71 7.18 -5.04
CA ALA A 56 -0.69 8.03 -5.67
C ALA A 56 0.09 9.00 -4.76
N HIS A 57 -0.07 8.95 -3.43
CA HIS A 57 0.60 9.88 -2.52
C HIS A 57 2.12 9.63 -2.39
N PHE A 58 2.79 10.58 -1.76
CA PHE A 58 4.26 10.71 -1.69
C PHE A 58 4.97 9.54 -1.01
N ASP A 59 4.28 8.83 -0.13
CA ASP A 59 4.78 7.72 0.69
C ASP A 59 4.42 6.35 0.11
N HIS A 60 3.87 6.32 -1.12
CA HIS A 60 3.40 5.12 -1.79
C HIS A 60 3.99 4.95 -3.19
N LEU A 61 3.86 5.98 -4.03
CA LEU A 61 4.17 5.91 -5.46
C LEU A 61 5.64 6.14 -5.84
N PRO A 62 6.40 7.07 -5.21
CA PRO A 62 7.76 7.37 -5.65
C PRO A 62 8.66 6.14 -5.72
N GLY A 63 9.52 6.08 -6.74
CA GLY A 63 10.43 4.95 -6.98
C GLY A 63 9.85 3.86 -7.89
N SER A 64 8.52 3.79 -8.05
CA SER A 64 7.85 2.81 -8.92
C SER A 64 8.23 2.97 -10.38
N ASP A 65 8.36 4.22 -10.85
CA ASP A 65 8.83 4.57 -12.20
C ASP A 65 10.23 4.01 -12.46
N GLN A 66 11.18 4.28 -11.56
CA GLN A 66 12.58 3.85 -11.66
C GLN A 66 12.69 2.32 -11.61
N LEU A 67 11.96 1.68 -10.69
CA LEU A 67 11.92 0.22 -10.56
C LEU A 67 11.31 -0.43 -11.80
N ALA A 68 10.19 0.09 -12.31
CA ALA A 68 9.54 -0.44 -13.49
C ALA A 68 10.46 -0.33 -14.73
N LEU A 69 11.02 0.86 -14.98
CA LEU A 69 11.91 1.11 -16.13
C LEU A 69 13.15 0.21 -16.10
N ARG A 70 13.77 0.06 -14.92
CA ARG A 70 15.02 -0.73 -14.79
C ARG A 70 14.79 -2.23 -14.88
N THR A 71 13.69 -2.73 -14.30
CA THR A 71 13.48 -4.18 -14.14
C THR A 71 12.54 -4.78 -15.18
N GLY A 72 11.75 -3.97 -15.89
CA GLY A 72 10.67 -4.45 -16.75
C GLY A 72 9.44 -4.95 -15.98
N ALA A 73 9.31 -4.63 -14.69
CA ALA A 73 8.17 -5.01 -13.86
C ALA A 73 6.86 -4.39 -14.36
N LYS A 74 5.76 -5.11 -14.20
CA LYS A 74 4.42 -4.57 -14.50
C LYS A 74 3.86 -3.84 -13.27
N VAL A 75 3.27 -2.67 -13.46
CA VAL A 75 2.68 -1.86 -12.38
C VAL A 75 1.16 -1.95 -12.46
N ILE A 76 0.52 -2.37 -11.38
CA ILE A 76 -0.94 -2.46 -11.23
C ILE A 76 -1.38 -1.37 -10.25
N ALA A 77 -2.09 -0.35 -10.73
CA ALA A 77 -2.41 0.82 -9.92
C ALA A 77 -3.68 1.53 -10.42
N ASN A 78 -4.20 2.47 -9.61
CA ASN A 78 -5.33 3.31 -10.00
C ASN A 78 -4.96 4.27 -11.16
N GLY A 79 -5.97 4.90 -11.75
CA GLY A 79 -5.78 5.78 -12.92
C GLY A 79 -4.83 6.97 -12.66
N GLU A 80 -4.82 7.52 -11.44
CA GLU A 80 -3.97 8.65 -11.07
C GLU A 80 -2.49 8.25 -11.03
N ALA A 81 -2.17 7.17 -10.31
CA ALA A 81 -0.83 6.62 -10.26
C ALA A 81 -0.33 6.20 -11.65
N ILE A 82 -1.19 5.57 -12.46
CA ILE A 82 -0.86 5.18 -13.83
C ILE A 82 -0.57 6.41 -14.70
N LYS A 83 -1.33 7.51 -14.53
CA LYS A 83 -1.05 8.77 -15.23
C LYS A 83 0.31 9.32 -14.83
N CYS A 84 0.61 9.42 -13.53
CA CYS A 84 1.90 9.90 -13.05
C CYS A 84 3.07 9.08 -13.60
N LEU A 85 2.96 7.74 -13.59
CA LEU A 85 4.01 6.85 -14.10
C LEU A 85 4.18 6.94 -15.62
N ARG A 86 3.08 7.11 -16.37
CA ARG A 86 3.14 7.34 -17.82
C ARG A 86 3.86 8.65 -18.13
N ASP A 87 3.53 9.72 -17.41
CA ASP A 87 4.16 11.03 -17.58
C ASP A 87 5.67 10.96 -17.21
N ALA A 88 6.05 10.06 -16.30
CA ALA A 88 7.44 9.73 -15.96
C ALA A 88 8.14 8.78 -16.96
N GLY A 89 7.47 8.38 -18.05
CA GLY A 89 8.06 7.61 -19.14
C GLY A 89 7.95 6.09 -19.01
N VAL A 90 7.22 5.56 -18.02
CA VAL A 90 6.95 4.11 -17.95
C VAL A 90 6.07 3.72 -19.14
N PRO A 91 6.47 2.71 -19.96
CA PRO A 91 5.72 2.36 -21.17
C PRO A 91 4.39 1.68 -20.83
N ASP A 92 3.35 1.97 -21.62
CA ASP A 92 2.00 1.41 -21.42
C ASP A 92 1.96 -0.12 -21.35
N THR A 93 2.91 -0.82 -21.98
CA THR A 93 3.02 -2.29 -21.90
C THR A 93 3.36 -2.81 -20.49
N GLN A 94 3.86 -1.95 -19.61
CA GLN A 94 4.11 -2.24 -18.19
C GLN A 94 2.97 -1.76 -17.29
N LEU A 95 2.12 -0.84 -17.75
CA LEU A 95 1.08 -0.21 -16.94
C LEU A 95 -0.24 -0.98 -17.05
N ILE A 96 -0.79 -1.38 -15.91
CA ILE A 96 -2.08 -2.08 -15.80
C ILE A 96 -3.01 -1.20 -14.96
N PRO A 97 -3.84 -0.34 -15.60
CA PRO A 97 -4.82 0.46 -14.88
C PRO A 97 -5.94 -0.41 -14.32
N VAL A 98 -6.31 -0.15 -13.07
CA VAL A 98 -7.38 -0.82 -12.33
C VAL A 98 -8.21 0.20 -11.53
N SER A 99 -9.42 -0.15 -11.14
CA SER A 99 -10.30 0.70 -10.31
C SER A 99 -10.86 -0.02 -9.08
N GLY A 100 -10.61 -1.33 -8.95
CA GLY A 100 -11.22 -2.17 -7.94
C GLY A 100 -12.38 -2.98 -8.54
N GLY A 101 -12.20 -4.30 -8.57
CA GLY A 101 -13.09 -5.27 -9.22
C GLY A 101 -12.35 -6.20 -10.18
N GLU A 102 -11.14 -5.82 -10.61
CA GLU A 102 -10.33 -6.59 -11.55
C GLU A 102 -9.69 -7.83 -10.89
N ARG A 103 -9.57 -8.89 -11.68
CA ARG A 103 -8.83 -10.11 -11.34
C ARG A 103 -7.68 -10.26 -12.32
N VAL A 104 -6.49 -9.84 -11.92
CA VAL A 104 -5.33 -9.75 -12.80
C VAL A 104 -4.51 -11.04 -12.68
N PRO A 105 -4.38 -11.86 -13.74
CA PRO A 105 -3.50 -13.01 -13.71
C PRO A 105 -2.04 -12.57 -13.72
N LEU A 106 -1.23 -13.19 -12.87
CA LEU A 106 0.20 -12.93 -12.72
C LEU A 106 1.00 -14.06 -13.37
N PHE A 107 2.01 -13.69 -14.15
CA PHE A 107 2.84 -14.60 -14.92
C PHE A 107 4.32 -14.34 -14.64
N SER A 108 5.12 -15.39 -14.57
CA SER A 108 6.58 -15.24 -14.57
C SER A 108 7.07 -14.55 -15.85
N LYS A 109 8.20 -13.82 -15.78
CA LYS A 109 8.86 -13.26 -16.98
C LYS A 109 9.15 -14.29 -18.06
N LYS A 110 9.49 -15.53 -17.66
CA LYS A 110 9.71 -16.64 -18.59
C LYS A 110 8.43 -16.99 -19.36
N THR A 111 7.28 -17.02 -18.70
CA THR A 111 5.98 -17.28 -19.33
C THR A 111 5.60 -16.13 -20.28
N LEU A 112 5.77 -14.88 -19.84
CA LEU A 112 5.53 -13.70 -20.69
C LEU A 112 6.39 -13.74 -21.97
N LYS A 113 7.69 -14.04 -21.84
CA LYS A 113 8.61 -14.16 -22.98
C LYS A 113 8.17 -15.25 -23.97
N LYS A 114 7.82 -16.44 -23.49
CA LYS A 114 7.33 -17.53 -24.36
C LYS A 114 6.06 -17.14 -25.12
N ALA A 115 5.14 -16.42 -24.48
CA ALA A 115 3.94 -15.93 -25.15
C ALA A 115 4.29 -14.89 -26.22
N ALA A 116 5.17 -13.93 -25.93
CA ALA A 116 5.66 -12.95 -26.91
C ALA A 116 6.32 -13.63 -28.12
N GLU A 117 7.08 -14.70 -27.91
CA GLU A 117 7.72 -15.51 -28.96
C GLU A 117 6.77 -16.45 -29.71
N GLY A 118 5.51 -16.61 -29.24
CA GLY A 118 4.51 -17.47 -29.87
C GLY A 118 4.72 -18.96 -29.59
N LEU A 119 5.48 -19.28 -28.54
CA LEU A 119 5.81 -20.66 -28.15
C LEU A 119 4.75 -21.33 -27.27
N ILE A 120 3.75 -20.57 -26.80
CA ILE A 120 2.64 -21.05 -25.97
C ILE A 120 1.35 -20.32 -26.37
N ASP A 121 0.21 -20.90 -25.98
CA ASP A 121 -1.10 -20.31 -26.24
C ASP A 121 -1.24 -18.93 -25.58
N ARG A 122 -1.81 -18.00 -26.34
CA ARG A 122 -2.06 -16.61 -25.93
C ARG A 122 -3.52 -16.42 -25.54
N ALA A 123 -3.78 -15.49 -24.64
CA ALA A 123 -5.15 -15.02 -24.41
C ALA A 123 -5.63 -14.19 -25.61
N PRO A 124 -6.95 -14.15 -25.90
CA PRO A 124 -7.52 -13.22 -26.86
C PRO A 124 -7.18 -11.77 -26.45
N ALA A 125 -6.79 -10.95 -27.43
CA ALA A 125 -6.43 -9.56 -27.17
C ALA A 125 -6.80 -8.67 -28.38
N PRO A 126 -7.04 -7.37 -28.17
CA PRO A 126 -7.17 -6.41 -29.26
C PRO A 126 -5.94 -6.41 -30.18
N PRO A 127 -6.06 -6.02 -31.47
CA PRO A 127 -4.97 -6.14 -32.45
C PRO A 127 -3.65 -5.45 -32.07
N THR A 128 -3.72 -4.38 -31.28
CA THR A 128 -2.56 -3.58 -30.86
C THR A 128 -2.06 -3.92 -29.45
N ALA A 129 -2.75 -4.81 -28.74
CA ALA A 129 -2.35 -5.20 -27.39
C ALA A 129 -1.13 -6.14 -27.43
N PRO A 130 -0.19 -6.01 -26.47
CA PRO A 130 0.94 -6.91 -26.40
C PRO A 130 0.45 -8.36 -26.16
N PRO A 131 1.11 -9.38 -26.75
CA PRO A 131 0.73 -10.77 -26.55
C PRO A 131 0.79 -11.17 -25.07
N THR A 132 -0.33 -11.62 -24.51
CA THR A 132 -0.42 -12.13 -23.14
C THR A 132 -0.61 -13.65 -23.15
N PRO A 133 0.01 -14.40 -22.22
CA PRO A 133 -0.22 -15.85 -22.11
C PRO A 133 -1.68 -16.17 -21.78
N HIS A 134 -2.18 -17.32 -22.23
CA HIS A 134 -3.46 -17.84 -21.77
C HIS A 134 -3.46 -18.05 -20.24
N VAL A 135 -4.58 -17.79 -19.56
CA VAL A 135 -4.69 -17.81 -18.08
C VAL A 135 -4.28 -19.14 -17.44
N LYS A 136 -4.38 -20.25 -18.17
CA LYS A 136 -3.90 -21.58 -17.72
C LYS A 136 -2.40 -21.62 -17.36
N TYR A 137 -1.62 -20.63 -17.78
CA TYR A 137 -0.20 -20.49 -17.46
C TYR A 137 0.07 -19.50 -16.31
N ALA A 138 -0.98 -18.95 -15.69
CA ALA A 138 -0.83 -18.02 -14.57
C ALA A 138 -0.18 -18.71 -13.37
N THR A 139 0.75 -18.00 -12.74
CA THR A 139 1.46 -18.43 -11.54
C THR A 139 0.63 -18.13 -10.28
N ALA A 140 -0.09 -17.02 -10.31
CA ALA A 140 -1.02 -16.55 -9.28
C ALA A 140 -2.02 -15.58 -9.94
N ALA A 141 -2.94 -15.02 -9.16
CA ALA A 141 -3.72 -13.85 -9.53
C ALA A 141 -3.62 -12.80 -8.42
N VAL A 142 -3.97 -11.56 -8.72
CA VAL A 142 -4.31 -10.56 -7.72
C VAL A 142 -5.74 -10.08 -7.98
N HIS A 143 -6.59 -10.19 -6.97
CA HIS A 143 -7.92 -9.60 -6.97
C HIS A 143 -7.79 -8.21 -6.37
N VAL A 144 -8.10 -7.19 -7.18
CA VAL A 144 -8.02 -5.78 -6.79
C VAL A 144 -9.40 -5.36 -6.30
N TRP A 145 -9.44 -4.63 -5.19
CA TRP A 145 -10.68 -4.11 -4.62
C TRP A 145 -10.50 -2.64 -4.24
N PRO A 146 -11.57 -1.83 -4.31
CA PRO A 146 -11.49 -0.50 -3.75
C PRO A 146 -11.43 -0.60 -2.22
N SER A 147 -10.68 0.33 -1.63
CA SER A 147 -10.54 0.49 -0.19
C SER A 147 -10.62 1.99 0.16
N LEU A 148 -10.20 2.35 1.37
CA LEU A 148 -10.25 3.71 1.87
C LEU A 148 -8.94 4.07 2.55
N HIS A 149 -8.49 5.31 2.34
CA HIS A 149 -7.41 5.92 3.09
C HIS A 149 -7.85 6.12 4.54
N SER A 150 -6.92 6.05 5.50
CA SER A 150 -7.21 6.46 6.89
C SER A 150 -7.55 7.95 6.96
N LEU A 151 -8.28 8.36 7.98
CA LEU A 151 -8.49 9.78 8.24
C LEU A 151 -7.38 10.29 9.16
N ILE A 152 -7.12 11.59 9.09
CA ILE A 152 -6.14 12.27 9.93
C ILE A 152 -6.95 13.26 10.78
N PRO A 153 -6.99 13.10 12.11
CA PRO A 153 -7.79 13.95 13.00
C PRO A 153 -7.16 15.33 13.23
N ALA A 154 -6.60 15.95 12.18
CA ALA A 154 -5.88 17.22 12.24
C ALA A 154 -5.94 17.98 10.91
N ILE A 155 -5.87 19.31 11.00
CA ILE A 155 -5.83 20.22 9.84
C ILE A 155 -4.39 20.49 9.43
N THR A 156 -3.45 20.49 10.39
CA THR A 156 -2.02 20.63 10.13
C THR A 156 -1.20 19.58 10.91
N PRO A 157 0.02 19.25 10.46
CA PRO A 157 0.88 18.32 11.20
C PRO A 157 1.24 18.75 12.63
N HIS A 158 1.13 20.04 12.96
CA HIS A 158 1.33 20.53 14.32
C HIS A 158 0.19 20.16 15.27
N ASP A 159 -1.01 19.96 14.73
CA ASP A 159 -2.18 19.54 15.54
C ASP A 159 -2.16 18.02 15.80
N LEU A 160 -1.23 17.29 15.18
CA LEU A 160 -1.09 15.85 15.39
C LEU A 160 -0.38 15.54 16.71
N PRO A 161 -0.82 14.48 17.41
CA PRO A 161 -0.12 14.01 18.58
C PRO A 161 1.30 13.54 18.21
N GLU A 162 2.20 13.50 19.19
CA GLU A 162 3.54 12.94 18.96
C GLU A 162 3.49 11.46 18.61
N GLU A 163 2.51 10.76 19.15
CA GLU A 163 2.27 9.33 18.97
C GLU A 163 0.78 9.10 18.74
N PHE A 164 0.44 8.23 17.80
CA PHE A 164 -0.90 7.65 17.75
C PHE A 164 -0.98 6.44 18.66
N ASP A 165 -1.81 6.50 19.70
CA ASP A 165 -2.13 5.35 20.53
C ASP A 165 -3.31 4.57 19.93
N THR A 166 -3.10 3.30 19.60
CA THR A 166 -4.16 2.45 19.04
C THR A 166 -5.32 2.15 20.02
N ALA A 167 -5.15 2.42 21.31
CA ALA A 167 -6.20 2.37 22.32
C ALA A 167 -7.09 3.62 22.32
N GLU A 168 -6.59 4.75 21.80
CA GLU A 168 -7.30 6.02 21.84
C GLU A 168 -8.60 5.92 21.05
N ARG A 169 -9.70 6.33 21.69
CA ARG A 169 -11.04 6.29 21.09
C ARG A 169 -11.37 7.64 20.49
N PHE A 170 -11.64 7.66 19.20
CA PHE A 170 -12.25 8.81 18.54
C PHE A 170 -13.76 8.70 18.65
N THR A 171 -14.36 9.54 19.52
CA THR A 171 -15.81 9.63 19.72
C THR A 171 -16.28 11.07 19.62
N GLY A 172 -17.54 11.28 19.26
CA GLY A 172 -18.16 12.60 19.26
C GLY A 172 -18.77 12.97 17.91
N GLU A 173 -19.09 14.25 17.76
CA GLU A 173 -19.75 14.77 16.56
C GLU A 173 -18.87 14.58 15.33
N VAL A 174 -19.46 13.97 14.30
CA VAL A 174 -18.92 13.90 12.95
C VAL A 174 -19.93 14.53 12.02
N THR A 175 -19.45 15.34 11.09
CA THR A 175 -20.35 15.97 10.13
C THR A 175 -20.77 14.96 9.06
N PRO A 176 -21.90 15.19 8.37
CA PRO A 176 -22.27 14.39 7.22
C PRO A 176 -21.26 14.42 6.05
N TYR A 177 -20.22 15.27 6.12
CA TYR A 177 -19.26 15.53 5.05
C TYR A 177 -17.82 15.07 5.36
N ASP A 178 -17.53 14.68 6.60
CA ASP A 178 -16.20 14.20 7.00
C ASP A 178 -15.87 12.92 6.21
N CYS A 179 -14.80 12.97 5.40
CA CYS A 179 -14.45 11.87 4.49
C CYS A 179 -13.02 12.01 3.93
N SER A 180 -12.62 11.11 3.03
CA SER A 180 -11.30 11.12 2.37
C SER A 180 -10.99 12.40 1.58
N LEU A 181 -11.99 13.25 1.30
CA LEU A 181 -11.75 14.57 0.71
C LEU A 181 -10.84 15.43 1.60
N ASP A 182 -10.96 15.30 2.93
CA ASP A 182 -10.15 16.05 3.89
C ASP A 182 -8.66 15.73 3.74
N ILE A 183 -8.32 14.46 3.49
CA ILE A 183 -6.96 14.03 3.19
C ILE A 183 -6.46 14.63 1.88
N THR A 184 -7.28 14.59 0.82
CA THR A 184 -6.91 15.19 -0.46
C THR A 184 -6.63 16.68 -0.31
N ARG A 185 -7.45 17.40 0.47
CA ARG A 185 -7.24 18.83 0.73
C ARG A 185 -6.01 19.09 1.60
N LEU A 186 -5.76 18.27 2.61
CA LEU A 186 -4.55 18.33 3.44
C LEU A 186 -3.29 18.13 2.58
N MET A 187 -3.28 17.15 1.68
CA MET A 187 -2.15 16.95 0.76
C MET A 187 -1.98 18.13 -0.19
N GLN A 188 -3.07 18.57 -0.84
CA GLN A 188 -3.05 19.58 -1.89
C GLN A 188 -2.70 20.98 -1.38
N PHE A 189 -3.29 21.39 -0.25
CA PHE A 189 -3.19 22.75 0.26
C PHE A 189 -2.32 22.87 1.52
N GLY A 190 -2.05 21.75 2.20
CA GLY A 190 -1.16 21.68 3.35
C GLY A 190 0.21 21.13 2.97
N LEU A 191 0.38 19.81 3.09
CA LEU A 191 1.69 19.15 3.08
C LEU A 191 2.54 19.48 1.85
N PHE A 192 1.95 19.49 0.64
CA PHE A 192 2.73 19.76 -0.57
C PHE A 192 3.08 21.24 -0.77
N ARG A 193 2.36 22.13 -0.11
CA ARG A 193 2.55 23.58 -0.17
C ARG A 193 3.17 24.14 1.12
N MET A 194 3.73 23.26 1.95
CA MET A 194 4.25 23.62 3.28
C MET A 194 5.23 24.79 3.25
N LYS A 195 6.13 24.83 2.26
CA LYS A 195 7.11 25.93 2.10
C LYS A 195 6.48 27.30 1.82
N GLU A 196 5.22 27.36 1.37
CA GLU A 196 4.54 28.62 1.06
C GLU A 196 4.01 29.32 2.32
N PHE A 197 3.74 28.57 3.39
CA PHE A 197 3.15 29.11 4.62
C PHE A 197 3.99 28.86 5.88
N LEU A 198 5.01 28.00 5.79
CA LEU A 198 5.96 27.75 6.88
C LEU A 198 7.37 28.12 6.39
N PRO A 199 7.95 29.25 6.82
CA PRO A 199 9.30 29.65 6.44
C PRO A 199 10.35 28.62 6.86
N GLU A 200 11.39 28.44 6.04
CA GLU A 200 12.42 27.42 6.32
C GLU A 200 13.07 27.61 7.69
N GLU A 201 13.30 28.84 8.13
CA GLU A 201 13.87 29.20 9.44
C GLU A 201 13.08 28.63 10.63
N SER A 202 11.77 28.41 10.42
CA SER A 202 10.83 27.90 11.44
C SER A 202 10.63 26.38 11.39
N MET A 203 11.22 25.70 10.41
CA MET A 203 11.12 24.25 10.28
C MET A 203 12.20 23.56 11.12
N ASP A 204 11.79 22.63 11.98
CA ASP A 204 12.70 21.64 12.56
C ASP A 204 13.33 20.77 11.44
N PRO A 205 14.44 20.07 11.72
CA PRO A 205 15.14 19.29 10.69
C PRO A 205 14.27 18.28 9.95
N GLY A 206 13.35 17.60 10.65
CA GLY A 206 12.47 16.59 10.06
C GLY A 206 11.42 17.21 9.15
N THR A 207 10.77 18.28 9.61
CA THR A 207 9.83 19.06 8.80
C THR A 207 10.49 19.62 7.54
N ARG A 208 11.73 20.12 7.65
CA ARG A 208 12.51 20.62 6.51
C ARG A 208 12.85 19.53 5.51
N ALA A 209 13.33 18.37 5.99
CA ALA A 209 13.64 17.22 5.15
C ALA A 209 12.40 16.73 4.39
N PHE A 210 11.26 16.63 5.07
CA PHE A 210 9.98 16.30 4.45
C PHE A 210 9.56 17.34 3.41
N ALA A 211 9.60 18.64 3.74
CA ALA A 211 9.21 19.71 2.83
C ALA A 211 10.11 19.75 1.57
N ASN A 212 11.41 19.48 1.72
CA ASN A 212 12.33 19.33 0.59
C ASN A 212 11.94 18.14 -0.30
N TYR A 213 11.64 17.00 0.31
CA TYR A 213 11.27 15.78 -0.40
C TYR A 213 10.01 15.96 -1.26
N VAL A 214 8.92 16.45 -0.68
CA VAL A 214 7.66 16.60 -1.42
C VAL A 214 7.73 17.69 -2.49
N GLN A 215 8.67 18.62 -2.41
CA GLN A 215 8.85 19.68 -3.42
C GLN A 215 9.66 19.21 -4.64
N ASP A 216 10.50 18.19 -4.51
CA ASP A 216 11.26 17.62 -5.64
C ASP A 216 10.39 16.68 -6.47
N ARG A 217 9.49 17.28 -7.25
CA ARG A 217 8.55 16.59 -8.13
C ARG A 217 9.15 16.10 -9.44
N GLN A 218 10.39 16.51 -9.72
CA GLN A 218 11.14 15.97 -10.86
C GLN A 218 11.70 14.59 -10.52
N LYS A 219 12.19 14.43 -9.28
CA LYS A 219 12.71 13.15 -8.80
C LYS A 219 11.62 12.21 -8.28
N HIS A 220 10.64 12.75 -7.55
CA HIS A 220 9.65 11.94 -6.84
C HIS A 220 8.27 12.05 -7.51
N VAL A 221 7.90 10.99 -8.22
CA VAL A 221 6.61 10.86 -8.91
C VAL A 221 5.49 10.60 -7.90
N MET A 222 4.56 11.56 -7.77
CA MET A 222 3.45 11.53 -6.81
C MET A 222 2.31 12.46 -7.25
N SER A 223 1.13 12.29 -6.65
CA SER A 223 -0.01 13.20 -6.75
C SER A 223 -0.51 13.62 -5.37
N HIS A 224 -1.19 14.76 -5.28
CA HIS A 224 -1.90 15.16 -4.05
C HIS A 224 -3.27 14.48 -3.96
N PHE A 225 -3.81 14.07 -5.10
CA PHE A 225 -5.03 13.29 -5.18
C PHE A 225 -4.62 11.82 -5.14
N ASP A 226 -5.22 11.05 -4.25
CA ASP A 226 -4.87 9.64 -4.10
C ASP A 226 -5.27 8.82 -5.36
N GLY A 227 -6.33 9.24 -6.06
CA GLY A 227 -6.94 8.50 -7.17
C GLY A 227 -7.88 7.38 -6.72
N GLY A 228 -8.17 7.30 -5.42
CA GLY A 228 -8.85 6.19 -4.76
C GLY A 228 -7.89 5.11 -4.26
N GLN A 229 -8.01 4.76 -2.99
CA GLN A 229 -7.27 3.69 -2.35
C GLN A 229 -7.67 2.31 -2.90
N LEU A 230 -6.69 1.45 -3.14
CA LEU A 230 -6.88 0.06 -3.53
C LEU A 230 -6.35 -0.89 -2.44
N MET A 231 -7.00 -2.04 -2.32
CA MET A 231 -6.47 -3.20 -1.60
C MET A 231 -6.26 -4.38 -2.56
N TYR A 232 -5.24 -5.19 -2.27
CA TYR A 232 -4.75 -6.24 -3.17
C TYR A 232 -4.79 -7.59 -2.47
N ASN A 233 -5.63 -8.52 -2.94
CA ASN A 233 -5.65 -9.89 -2.46
C ASN A 233 -4.96 -10.81 -3.46
N PHE A 234 -3.71 -11.20 -3.16
CA PHE A 234 -2.94 -12.13 -3.97
C PHE A 234 -3.42 -13.56 -3.74
N VAL A 235 -3.76 -14.26 -4.81
CA VAL A 235 -4.49 -15.54 -4.74
C VAL A 235 -3.78 -16.61 -5.56
N ALA A 236 -3.56 -17.78 -4.95
CA ALA A 236 -3.03 -18.98 -5.60
C ALA A 236 -3.39 -20.21 -4.75
N ASP A 237 -3.74 -21.33 -5.38
CA ASP A 237 -4.04 -22.60 -4.70
C ASP A 237 -5.08 -22.48 -3.57
N GLY A 238 -6.09 -21.63 -3.75
CA GLY A 238 -7.14 -21.39 -2.77
C GLY A 238 -6.74 -20.53 -1.56
N LYS A 239 -5.50 -20.02 -1.52
CA LYS A 239 -4.96 -19.19 -0.45
C LYS A 239 -4.87 -17.72 -0.86
N GLY A 240 -5.06 -16.82 0.11
CA GLY A 240 -5.00 -15.37 -0.08
C GLY A 240 -3.97 -14.67 0.81
N ILE A 241 -3.26 -13.68 0.26
CA ILE A 241 -2.45 -12.69 0.99
C ILE A 241 -3.04 -11.31 0.68
N LEU A 242 -3.66 -10.69 1.67
CA LEU A 242 -4.28 -9.37 1.52
C LEU A 242 -3.32 -8.26 1.93
N PHE A 243 -3.20 -7.23 1.10
CA PHE A 243 -2.69 -5.92 1.50
C PHE A 243 -3.86 -4.94 1.57
N ASN A 244 -4.23 -4.52 2.78
CA ASN A 244 -5.06 -3.35 3.04
C ASN A 244 -4.25 -2.37 3.89
N SER A 245 -3.32 -1.68 3.25
CA SER A 245 -2.21 -0.98 3.90
C SER A 245 -2.59 0.32 4.61
N HIS A 246 -3.87 0.68 4.62
CA HIS A 246 -4.40 1.84 5.33
C HIS A 246 -5.53 1.44 6.25
N LEU A 247 -5.74 2.26 7.29
CA LEU A 247 -6.81 2.08 8.27
C LEU A 247 -8.15 2.58 7.70
N GLY A 248 -8.62 1.91 6.67
CA GLY A 248 -9.92 2.18 6.05
C GLY A 248 -10.39 0.99 5.22
N VAL A 249 -11.71 0.78 5.18
CA VAL A 249 -12.31 -0.30 4.38
C VAL A 249 -13.80 -0.07 4.16
N TYR A 250 -14.31 -0.59 3.05
CA TYR A 250 -15.75 -0.82 2.90
C TYR A 250 -16.13 -2.16 3.53
N GLN A 251 -17.03 -2.15 4.51
CA GLN A 251 -17.42 -3.36 5.25
C GLN A 251 -17.93 -4.45 4.30
N GLY A 252 -18.83 -4.09 3.38
CA GLY A 252 -19.41 -5.05 2.44
C GLY A 252 -18.35 -5.70 1.55
N ILE A 253 -17.29 -4.97 1.19
CA ILE A 253 -16.20 -5.52 0.38
C ILE A 253 -15.34 -6.47 1.20
N ALA A 254 -14.95 -6.10 2.43
CA ALA A 254 -14.23 -7.01 3.32
C ALA A 254 -14.99 -8.31 3.54
N GLN A 255 -16.31 -8.23 3.73
CA GLN A 255 -17.20 -9.37 3.91
C GLN A 255 -17.38 -10.22 2.65
N CYS A 256 -17.42 -9.63 1.45
CA CYS A 256 -17.62 -10.36 0.19
C CYS A 256 -16.32 -10.85 -0.47
N LEU A 257 -15.15 -10.39 -0.01
CA LEU A 257 -13.86 -10.74 -0.58
C LEU A 257 -13.67 -12.27 -0.59
N THR A 258 -13.37 -12.81 -1.78
CA THR A 258 -13.19 -14.24 -2.03
C THR A 258 -12.02 -14.53 -2.99
N PRO A 259 -11.15 -15.50 -2.67
CA PRO A 259 -11.07 -16.23 -1.39
C PRO A 259 -10.65 -15.31 -0.24
N LYS A 260 -11.06 -15.66 0.99
CA LYS A 260 -10.63 -14.96 2.21
C LYS A 260 -9.11 -15.10 2.41
N PRO A 261 -8.44 -14.06 2.92
CA PRO A 261 -7.00 -14.11 3.10
C PRO A 261 -6.62 -14.98 4.29
N THR A 262 -5.60 -15.81 4.12
CA THR A 262 -4.95 -16.51 5.23
C THR A 262 -4.01 -15.57 5.98
N VAL A 263 -3.37 -14.65 5.25
CA VAL A 263 -2.46 -13.63 5.80
C VAL A 263 -2.96 -12.26 5.37
N ALA A 264 -2.98 -11.30 6.30
CA ALA A 264 -3.28 -9.91 5.99
C ALA A 264 -2.16 -8.97 6.43
N ILE A 265 -1.95 -7.92 5.65
CA ILE A 265 -1.12 -6.77 5.97
C ILE A 265 -2.10 -5.59 6.14
N MET A 266 -2.10 -4.99 7.33
CA MET A 266 -3.08 -3.95 7.72
C MET A 266 -2.40 -2.68 8.20
N GLY A 267 -2.88 -1.52 7.74
CA GLY A 267 -2.44 -0.22 8.24
C GLY A 267 -2.99 0.06 9.63
N VAL A 268 -2.16 0.61 10.53
CA VAL A 268 -2.54 0.92 11.91
C VAL A 268 -2.49 2.42 12.25
N GLY A 269 -2.07 3.26 11.30
CA GLY A 269 -1.91 4.70 11.50
C GLY A 269 -3.18 5.51 11.20
N GLY A 270 -3.46 6.49 12.05
CA GLY A 270 -4.54 7.47 11.88
C GLY A 270 -5.88 7.04 12.49
N ARG A 271 -6.96 7.69 12.04
CA ARG A 271 -8.34 7.42 12.45
C ARG A 271 -9.01 6.53 11.40
N ALA A 272 -9.68 5.47 11.84
CA ALA A 272 -10.29 4.52 10.93
C ALA A 272 -11.40 5.13 10.05
N ASN A 273 -11.42 4.73 8.78
CA ASN A 273 -12.41 5.13 7.78
C ASN A 273 -13.31 3.94 7.39
N LEU A 274 -14.53 3.92 7.90
CA LEU A 274 -15.51 2.86 7.66
C LEU A 274 -16.57 3.35 6.66
N ASP A 275 -16.65 2.70 5.50
CA ASP A 275 -17.65 3.02 4.47
C ASP A 275 -17.68 4.52 4.07
N GLY A 276 -16.50 5.15 4.11
CA GLY A 276 -16.30 6.56 3.77
C GLY A 276 -16.56 7.53 4.92
N ARG A 277 -16.75 7.03 6.16
CA ARG A 277 -17.05 7.82 7.35
C ARG A 277 -16.04 7.59 8.47
N PRO A 278 -15.77 8.59 9.32
CA PRO A 278 -14.93 8.39 10.49
C PRO A 278 -15.56 7.35 11.44
N PHE A 279 -14.81 6.28 11.72
CA PHE A 279 -15.23 5.27 12.68
C PHE A 279 -15.35 5.87 14.09
N GLN A 280 -16.32 5.37 14.86
CA GLN A 280 -16.59 5.76 16.23
C GLN A 280 -16.05 4.68 17.17
N GLY A 281 -14.81 4.84 17.60
CA GLY A 281 -14.07 3.82 18.35
C GLY A 281 -12.57 4.02 18.24
N SER A 282 -11.81 3.03 18.69
CA SER A 282 -10.36 3.00 18.56
C SER A 282 -9.89 2.26 17.32
N THR A 283 -8.61 2.45 16.99
CA THR A 283 -7.93 1.66 15.96
C THR A 283 -7.93 0.17 16.30
N ALA A 284 -7.72 -0.19 17.56
CA ALA A 284 -7.75 -1.59 18.01
C ALA A 284 -9.11 -2.25 17.74
N GLU A 285 -10.21 -1.60 18.10
CA GLU A 285 -11.57 -2.11 17.86
C GLU A 285 -11.85 -2.26 16.36
N PHE A 286 -11.42 -1.29 15.55
CA PHE A 286 -11.61 -1.32 14.10
C PHE A 286 -10.86 -2.49 13.45
N LEU A 287 -9.61 -2.73 13.84
CA LEU A 287 -8.81 -3.83 13.31
C LEU A 287 -9.43 -5.20 13.66
N VAL A 288 -9.98 -5.36 14.86
CA VAL A 288 -10.73 -6.57 15.24
C VAL A 288 -11.95 -6.77 14.35
N ASN A 289 -12.74 -5.72 14.12
CA ASN A 289 -13.90 -5.79 13.23
C ASN A 289 -13.46 -6.18 11.80
N GLN A 290 -12.40 -5.56 11.30
CA GLN A 290 -11.87 -5.87 9.97
C GLN A 290 -11.37 -7.31 9.86
N ALA A 291 -10.66 -7.81 10.88
CA ALA A 291 -10.21 -9.20 10.93
C ALA A 291 -11.40 -10.17 10.90
N LYS A 292 -12.44 -9.93 11.68
CA LYS A 292 -13.68 -10.74 11.68
C LYS A 292 -14.39 -10.70 10.32
N TRP A 293 -14.49 -9.54 9.67
CA TRP A 293 -15.07 -9.45 8.32
C TRP A 293 -14.26 -10.18 7.26
N LEU A 294 -12.95 -10.29 7.45
CA LEU A 294 -12.03 -11.03 6.60
C LEU A 294 -11.94 -12.52 6.95
N ASP A 295 -12.84 -13.03 7.79
CA ASP A 295 -12.88 -14.44 8.22
C ASP A 295 -11.61 -14.86 8.98
N GLU A 296 -11.14 -13.94 9.84
CA GLU A 296 -10.05 -14.10 10.81
C GLU A 296 -8.76 -14.69 10.21
N PRO A 297 -7.97 -13.88 9.46
CA PRO A 297 -6.67 -14.31 8.95
C PRO A 297 -5.79 -14.85 10.09
N THR A 298 -5.03 -15.92 9.84
CA THR A 298 -4.20 -16.56 10.88
C THR A 298 -3.06 -15.67 11.35
N SER A 299 -2.63 -14.74 10.51
CA SER A 299 -1.63 -13.73 10.87
C SER A 299 -1.92 -12.38 10.24
N ILE A 300 -1.74 -11.33 11.03
CA ILE A 300 -1.91 -9.94 10.63
C ILE A 300 -0.61 -9.20 10.88
N TYR A 301 0.00 -8.68 9.81
CA TYR A 301 1.21 -7.88 9.86
C TYR A 301 0.84 -6.41 9.80
N PHE A 302 1.33 -5.62 10.74
CA PHE A 302 1.07 -4.19 10.73
C PHE A 302 1.90 -3.44 9.69
N CYS A 303 1.47 -2.23 9.36
CA CYS A 303 2.22 -1.24 8.59
C CYS A 303 1.74 0.16 9.01
N LEU A 304 2.49 1.21 8.66
CA LEU A 304 2.35 2.56 9.22
C LEU A 304 2.69 2.64 10.73
N ASN A 305 3.42 1.66 11.26
CA ASN A 305 3.88 1.57 12.65
C ASN A 305 5.36 1.95 12.82
N ASP A 306 6.07 2.28 11.73
CA ASP A 306 7.47 2.69 11.79
C ASP A 306 7.64 4.15 12.23
N GLN A 307 8.88 4.50 12.61
CA GLN A 307 9.21 5.86 13.04
C GLN A 307 9.16 6.84 11.87
N ASN A 308 8.61 8.01 12.12
CA ASN A 308 8.52 9.12 11.16
C ASN A 308 9.39 10.31 11.60
N ILE A 309 9.66 11.22 10.67
CA ILE A 309 10.42 12.47 10.89
C ILE A 309 9.52 13.70 11.11
N ILE A 310 8.22 13.54 10.88
CA ILE A 310 7.19 14.54 11.20
C ILE A 310 6.12 13.88 12.07
N ARG A 311 5.36 14.70 12.82
CA ARG A 311 4.27 14.19 13.66
C ARG A 311 3.18 13.53 12.80
N PRO A 312 2.57 12.42 13.26
CA PRO A 312 2.97 11.62 14.43
C PRO A 312 4.31 10.89 14.18
N PHE A 313 5.18 10.87 15.18
CA PHE A 313 6.51 10.26 15.06
C PHE A 313 6.48 8.73 15.18
N ARG A 314 5.45 8.16 15.79
CA ARG A 314 5.28 6.71 15.98
C ARG A 314 3.81 6.35 16.20
N VAL A 315 3.52 5.05 16.15
CA VAL A 315 2.22 4.47 16.52
C VAL A 315 2.44 3.43 17.61
N ASP A 316 1.76 3.57 18.76
CA ASP A 316 1.73 2.53 19.79
C ASP A 316 0.69 1.47 19.42
N VAL A 317 1.19 0.31 18.96
CA VAL A 317 0.38 -0.81 18.50
C VAL A 317 0.00 -1.80 19.61
N THR A 318 0.35 -1.53 20.87
CA THR A 318 0.18 -2.48 21.98
C THR A 318 -1.28 -2.92 22.12
N ALA A 319 -2.22 -1.96 22.17
CA ALA A 319 -3.64 -2.26 22.32
C ALA A 319 -4.23 -2.96 21.08
N ALA A 320 -3.86 -2.54 19.87
CA ALA A 320 -4.28 -3.23 18.65
C ALA A 320 -3.84 -4.70 18.63
N LYS A 321 -2.58 -4.96 19.01
CA LYS A 321 -2.04 -6.31 19.07
C LYS A 321 -2.76 -7.17 20.11
N ASP A 322 -2.86 -6.67 21.34
CA ASP A 322 -3.48 -7.41 22.45
C ASP A 322 -4.95 -7.73 22.16
N MET A 323 -5.71 -6.77 21.62
CA MET A 323 -7.13 -6.97 21.33
C MET A 323 -7.35 -7.94 20.17
N LEU A 324 -6.53 -7.86 19.10
CA LEU A 324 -6.61 -8.82 17.99
C LEU A 324 -6.34 -10.25 18.44
N GLU A 325 -5.31 -10.47 19.25
CA GLU A 325 -4.93 -11.80 19.74
C GLU A 325 -5.91 -12.34 20.80
N GLN A 326 -6.67 -11.47 21.47
CA GLN A 326 -7.72 -11.86 22.43
C GLN A 326 -9.06 -12.18 21.74
N GLU A 327 -9.41 -11.44 20.69
CA GLU A 327 -10.76 -11.50 20.09
C GLU A 327 -10.86 -12.28 18.78
N THR A 328 -9.73 -12.73 18.24
CA THR A 328 -9.67 -13.46 16.96
C THR A 328 -8.63 -14.58 17.04
N VAL A 329 -8.61 -15.47 16.04
CA VAL A 329 -7.53 -16.47 15.93
C VAL A 329 -6.22 -15.90 15.37
N ALA A 330 -6.18 -14.61 15.00
CA ALA A 330 -5.03 -13.99 14.36
C ALA A 330 -3.86 -13.82 15.33
N ARG A 331 -2.67 -14.17 14.87
CA ARG A 331 -1.43 -13.65 15.47
C ARG A 331 -1.16 -12.26 14.93
N ALA A 332 -1.00 -11.25 15.79
CA ALA A 332 -0.68 -9.89 15.37
C ALA A 332 0.84 -9.63 15.45
N ILE A 333 1.40 -9.13 14.36
CA ILE A 333 2.85 -8.92 14.19
C ILE A 333 3.14 -7.43 13.99
N ASP A 334 3.79 -6.85 15.00
CA ASP A 334 4.47 -5.56 14.90
C ASP A 334 5.70 -5.68 13.98
N THR A 335 5.58 -5.18 12.77
CA THR A 335 6.59 -5.32 11.71
C THR A 335 7.81 -4.46 11.95
N GLN A 336 8.99 -5.02 11.67
CA GLN A 336 10.28 -4.37 11.89
C GLN A 336 10.95 -4.08 10.56
N LEU A 337 11.52 -2.88 10.43
CA LEU A 337 12.21 -2.44 9.21
C LEU A 337 13.36 -3.37 8.83
N GLY A 338 13.42 -3.76 7.55
CA GLY A 338 14.44 -4.65 6.98
C GLY A 338 14.32 -6.11 7.41
N LYS A 339 13.31 -6.48 8.21
CA LYS A 339 13.12 -7.87 8.64
C LYS A 339 12.39 -8.67 7.59
N VAL A 340 12.91 -9.86 7.32
CA VAL A 340 12.26 -10.87 6.47
C VAL A 340 11.45 -11.83 7.33
N TYR A 341 10.17 -11.97 7.01
CA TYR A 341 9.22 -12.89 7.62
C TYR A 341 8.94 -14.04 6.67
N ASN A 342 8.85 -15.26 7.19
CA ASN A 342 8.28 -16.37 6.45
C ASN A 342 6.76 -16.33 6.65
N LEU A 343 6.00 -16.47 5.57
CA LEU A 343 4.54 -16.53 5.64
C LEU A 343 4.07 -17.98 5.60
N ASP A 344 3.23 -18.35 6.55
CA ASP A 344 2.57 -19.65 6.60
C ASP A 344 1.26 -19.57 5.80
N ILE A 345 1.33 -19.94 4.51
CA ILE A 345 0.22 -19.85 3.56
C ILE A 345 -0.16 -21.19 2.94
#